data_AF-A0A4U0STL4-F1
#
_entry.id   AF-A0A4U0STL4-F1
#
_cell.length_a   1.000
_cell.length_b   1.000
_cell.length_c   1.000
_cell.angle_alpha   90.00
_cell.angle_beta   90.00
_cell.angle_gamma   90.00
#
_symmetry.space_group_name_H-M   'P 1'
#
loop_
_entity.id
_entity.type
_entity.pdbx_description
1 polymer ?
#
loop_
_entity_poly.entity_id
_entity_poly.type
_entity_poly.pdbx_seq_one_letter_code
_entity_poly.pdbx_strand_id
1 'polypeptide(L)'
;MPQNITPMPSLTAREYVAYIGWLKGLNRPDAWSEAERALARVELADKAGVRTSQLSGGQLRRVGVAGALVHRAEVLLLDEPTAGMDPRQRRVFRDILNSLAQDVQILLSTHDIADLAEEADHVTVLYGGRIVHTGVADAFLAHTPPGTASGRAAEGAYASLLSTYGSD
;
A
#
# COMPACT_ATOMS: atom_id res chain seq x y z
N MET A 1 -3.31 -2.82 6.85
CA MET A 1 -3.85 -1.44 6.85
C MET A 1 -5.12 -1.44 6.01
N PRO A 2 -6.27 -1.06 6.56
CA PRO A 2 -7.52 -0.97 5.80
C PRO A 2 -7.51 0.21 4.82
N GLN A 3 -8.39 0.17 3.81
CA GLN A 3 -8.55 1.23 2.79
C GLN A 3 -8.80 2.63 3.40
N ASN A 4 -9.59 2.67 4.48
CA ASN A 4 -9.95 3.89 5.19
C ASN A 4 -9.25 3.99 6.54
N ILE A 5 -8.44 5.03 6.72
CA ILE A 5 -7.85 5.38 8.01
C ILE A 5 -8.77 6.38 8.70
N THR A 6 -9.33 6.01 9.85
CA THR A 6 -10.10 6.93 10.68
C THR A 6 -9.13 7.84 11.43
N PRO A 7 -9.20 9.17 11.24
CA PRO A 7 -8.38 10.09 12.01
C PRO A 7 -8.83 10.08 13.48
N MET A 8 -7.89 10.29 14.41
CA MET A 8 -8.20 10.59 15.81
C MET A 8 -8.01 12.09 16.03
N PRO A 9 -9.07 12.91 15.94
CA PRO A 9 -8.94 14.36 15.71
C PRO A 9 -8.16 15.14 16.77
N SER A 10 -8.09 14.61 18.00
CA SER A 10 -7.35 15.19 19.12
C SER A 10 -5.86 14.90 19.08
N LEU A 11 -5.43 13.85 18.37
CA LEU A 11 -4.04 13.41 18.34
C LEU A 11 -3.30 14.05 17.17
N THR A 12 -2.03 14.37 17.42
CA THR A 12 -1.04 14.63 16.40
C THR A 12 -0.67 13.36 15.65
N ALA A 13 -0.06 13.49 14.47
CA ALA A 13 0.46 12.36 13.71
C ALA A 13 1.38 11.48 14.56
N ARG A 14 2.28 12.09 15.35
CA ARG A 14 3.18 11.37 16.25
C ARG A 14 2.43 10.64 17.36
N GLU A 15 1.50 11.31 18.02
CA GLU A 15 0.72 10.71 19.10
C GLU A 15 -0.12 9.53 18.59
N TYR A 16 -0.70 9.66 17.39
CA TYR A 16 -1.45 8.58 16.75
C TYR A 16 -0.59 7.35 16.50
N VAL A 17 0.60 7.52 15.90
CA VAL A 17 1.51 6.42 15.60
C VAL A 17 2.09 5.82 16.89
N ALA A 18 2.46 6.65 17.86
CA ALA A 18 2.94 6.19 19.17
C ALA A 18 1.86 5.42 19.94
N TYR A 19 0.61 5.85 19.85
CA TYR A 19 -0.52 5.14 20.44
C TYR A 19 -0.67 3.73 19.83
N ILE A 20 -0.56 3.60 18.50
CA ILE A 20 -0.56 2.29 17.85
C ILE A 20 0.64 1.45 18.29
N GLY A 21 1.84 2.02 18.37
CA GLY A 21 3.04 1.31 18.83
C GLY A 21 2.90 0.78 20.25
N TRP A 22 2.32 1.58 21.14
CA TRP A 22 2.00 1.18 22.51
C TRP A 22 0.97 0.03 22.54
N LEU A 23 -0.10 0.10 21.75
CA LEU A 23 -1.09 -0.99 21.60
C LEU A 23 -0.46 -2.28 21.05
N LYS A 24 0.64 -2.17 20.33
CA LYS A 24 1.40 -3.29 19.75
C LYS A 24 2.51 -3.81 20.68
N GLY A 25 2.57 -3.33 21.92
CA GLY A 25 3.42 -3.88 22.97
C GLY A 25 4.71 -3.09 23.24
N LEU A 26 4.93 -1.96 22.56
CA LEU A 26 6.05 -1.08 22.89
C LEU A 26 5.80 -0.36 24.22
N ASN A 27 6.85 -0.14 25.01
CA ASN A 27 6.76 0.78 26.14
C ASN A 27 6.62 2.23 25.65
N ARG A 28 6.23 3.16 26.54
CA ARG A 28 5.97 4.55 26.16
C ARG A 28 7.18 5.25 25.52
N PRO A 29 8.40 5.21 26.10
CA PRO A 29 9.58 5.79 25.47
C PRO A 29 9.85 5.24 24.06
N ASP A 30 9.80 3.91 23.90
CA ASP A 30 10.08 3.26 22.63
C ASP A 30 9.00 3.59 21.59
N ALA A 31 7.72 3.54 21.97
CA ALA A 31 6.63 3.91 21.09
C ALA A 31 6.76 5.37 20.59
N TRP A 32 7.20 6.28 21.46
CA TRP A 32 7.40 7.69 21.12
C TRP A 32 8.58 7.92 20.17
N SER A 33 9.67 7.15 20.32
CA SER A 33 10.85 7.20 19.45
C SER A 33 10.61 6.51 18.11
N GLU A 34 10.02 5.32 18.12
CA GLU A 34 9.71 4.57 16.90
C GLU A 34 8.63 5.28 16.07
N ALA A 35 7.72 6.04 16.70
CA ALA A 35 6.76 6.86 15.96
C ALA A 35 7.42 7.94 15.10
N GLU A 36 8.47 8.60 15.59
CA GLU A 36 9.23 9.56 14.78
C GLU A 36 9.93 8.87 13.60
N ARG A 37 10.56 7.73 13.86
CA ARG A 37 11.24 6.95 12.82
C ARG A 37 10.26 6.48 11.75
N ALA A 38 9.11 5.95 12.15
CA ALA A 38 8.06 5.51 11.25
C ALA A 38 7.49 6.66 10.42
N LEU A 39 7.27 7.84 11.02
CA LEU A 39 6.82 9.04 10.29
C LEU A 39 7.87 9.55 9.30
N ALA A 40 9.15 9.47 9.63
CA ALA A 40 10.23 9.85 8.72
C ALA A 40 10.25 8.94 7.48
N ARG A 41 10.07 7.62 7.65
CA ARG A 41 10.02 6.64 6.55
C ARG A 41 8.87 6.84 5.58
N VAL A 42 7.83 7.59 5.96
CA VAL A 42 6.68 7.92 5.10
C VAL A 42 6.64 9.39 4.71
N GLU A 43 7.77 10.09 4.82
CA GLU A 43 7.93 11.51 4.47
C GLU A 43 6.96 12.45 5.22
N LEU A 44 6.78 12.21 6.53
CA LEU A 44 5.92 13.02 7.40
C LEU A 44 6.62 13.53 8.67
N ALA A 45 7.96 13.54 8.69
CA ALA A 45 8.72 14.06 9.83
C ALA A 45 8.36 15.52 10.17
N ASP A 46 8.18 16.37 9.15
CA ASP A 46 7.78 17.78 9.31
C ASP A 46 6.32 17.97 9.76
N LYS A 47 5.51 16.90 9.69
CA LYS A 47 4.10 16.87 10.09
C LYS A 47 3.85 16.14 11.40
N ALA A 48 4.89 15.70 12.11
CA ALA A 48 4.77 14.93 13.34
C ALA A 48 3.87 15.60 14.40
N GLY A 49 3.95 16.93 14.53
CA GLY A 49 3.15 17.73 15.47
C GLY A 49 1.79 18.21 14.93
N VAL A 50 1.40 17.84 13.71
CA VAL A 50 0.12 18.26 13.11
C VAL A 50 -0.99 17.30 13.53
N ARG A 51 -2.17 17.83 13.89
CA ARG A 51 -3.33 17.00 14.25
C ARG A 51 -3.80 16.18 13.05
N THR A 52 -4.19 14.93 13.27
CA THR A 52 -4.62 14.06 12.16
C THR A 52 -5.86 14.58 11.42
N SER A 53 -6.69 15.39 12.09
CA SER A 53 -7.83 16.09 11.48
C SER A 53 -7.46 17.20 10.49
N GLN A 54 -6.21 17.68 10.52
CA GLN A 54 -5.69 18.71 9.64
C GLN A 54 -4.88 18.14 8.47
N LEU A 55 -4.67 16.83 8.45
CA LEU A 55 -3.95 16.14 7.38
C LEU A 55 -4.88 15.91 6.18
N SER A 56 -4.31 15.98 4.97
CA SER A 56 -5.01 15.53 3.77
C SER A 56 -5.23 14.02 3.80
N GLY A 57 -6.17 13.50 3.01
CA GLY A 57 -6.43 12.05 2.94
C GLY A 57 -5.18 11.22 2.61
N GLY A 58 -4.34 11.70 1.70
CA GLY A 58 -3.06 11.05 1.36
C GLY A 58 -2.02 11.13 2.49
N GLN A 59 -1.97 12.22 3.25
CA GLN A 59 -1.14 12.30 4.45
C GLN A 59 -1.66 11.35 5.55
N LEU A 60 -2.97 11.26 5.73
CA LEU A 60 -3.57 10.37 6.73
C LEU A 60 -3.31 8.88 6.41
N ARG A 61 -3.33 8.50 5.13
CA ARG A 61 -2.91 7.15 4.70
C ARG A 61 -1.44 6.87 5.00
N ARG A 62 -0.55 7.83 4.76
CA ARG A 62 0.86 7.71 5.14
C ARG A 62 1.05 7.58 6.65
N VAL A 63 0.26 8.29 7.47
CA VAL A 63 0.20 8.05 8.92
C VAL A 63 -0.27 6.63 9.24
N GLY A 64 -1.24 6.09 8.50
CA GLY A 64 -1.66 4.69 8.62
C GLY A 64 -0.53 3.69 8.34
N VAL A 65 0.27 3.94 7.29
CA VAL A 65 1.47 3.14 6.98
C VAL A 65 2.51 3.26 8.11
N ALA A 66 2.79 4.46 8.60
CA ALA A 66 3.68 4.65 9.75
C ALA A 66 3.19 3.89 10.99
N GLY A 67 1.87 3.89 11.25
CA GLY A 67 1.25 3.11 12.31
C GLY A 67 1.43 1.59 12.14
N ALA A 68 1.46 1.09 10.92
CA ALA A 68 1.77 -0.32 10.66
C ALA A 68 3.27 -0.65 10.82
N LEU A 69 4.16 0.32 10.59
CA LEU A 69 5.61 0.14 10.67
C LEU A 69 6.19 0.34 12.08
N VAL A 70 5.50 1.08 12.95
CA VAL A 70 6.00 1.52 14.26
C VAL A 70 6.51 0.38 15.14
N HIS A 71 5.94 -0.82 15.00
CA HIS A 71 6.30 -2.00 15.80
C HIS A 71 7.31 -2.91 15.08
N ARG A 72 8.08 -2.38 14.12
CA ARG A 72 9.07 -3.11 13.32
C ARG A 72 8.45 -4.30 12.58
N ALA A 73 7.35 -4.05 11.88
CA ALA A 73 6.70 -5.07 11.07
C ALA A 73 7.63 -5.60 9.97
N GLU A 74 7.70 -6.92 9.84
CA GLU A 74 8.40 -7.61 8.74
C GLU A 74 7.52 -7.69 7.48
N VAL A 75 6.20 -7.65 7.65
CA VAL A 75 5.21 -7.72 6.58
C VAL A 75 4.19 -6.59 6.70
N LEU A 76 3.97 -5.87 5.59
CA LEU A 76 2.99 -4.81 5.46
C LEU A 76 1.85 -5.24 4.53
N LEU A 77 0.66 -5.45 5.09
CA LEU A 77 -0.55 -5.76 4.33
C LEU A 77 -1.31 -4.47 4.03
N LEU A 78 -1.58 -4.17 2.76
CA LEU A 78 -2.26 -2.96 2.31
C LEU A 78 -3.50 -3.31 1.49
N ASP A 79 -4.66 -2.83 1.93
CA ASP A 79 -5.92 -3.02 1.21
C ASP A 79 -6.31 -1.74 0.46
N GLU A 80 -6.24 -1.77 -0.86
CA GLU A 80 -6.52 -0.65 -1.78
C GLU A 80 -5.97 0.72 -1.32
N PRO A 81 -4.68 0.83 -0.98
CA PRO A 81 -4.13 2.01 -0.34
C PRO A 81 -4.08 3.25 -1.25
N THR A 82 -4.22 3.08 -2.57
CA THR A 82 -4.22 4.16 -3.57
C THR A 82 -5.62 4.57 -4.02
N ALA A 83 -6.69 3.91 -3.56
CA ALA A 83 -8.06 4.17 -4.00
C ALA A 83 -8.49 5.63 -3.73
N GLY A 84 -9.05 6.33 -4.69
CA GLY A 84 -9.50 7.72 -4.52
C GLY A 84 -8.38 8.77 -4.41
N MET A 85 -7.12 8.41 -4.64
CA MET A 85 -6.02 9.36 -4.82
C MET A 85 -5.93 9.84 -6.27
N ASP A 86 -5.60 11.12 -6.45
CA ASP A 86 -5.25 11.65 -7.77
C ASP A 86 -3.94 11.01 -8.31
N PRO A 87 -3.67 11.05 -9.63
CA PRO A 87 -2.48 10.41 -10.20
C PRO A 87 -1.15 10.87 -9.60
N ARG A 88 -1.04 12.12 -9.15
CA ARG A 88 0.19 12.64 -8.53
C ARG A 88 0.36 12.07 -7.12
N GLN A 89 -0.71 12.05 -6.32
CA GLN A 89 -0.69 11.47 -4.97
C GLN A 89 -0.38 9.98 -5.01
N ARG A 90 -0.92 9.25 -6.00
CA ARG A 90 -0.62 7.83 -6.20
C ARG A 90 0.87 7.60 -6.42
N ARG A 91 1.51 8.36 -7.32
CA ARG A 91 2.96 8.25 -7.57
C ARG A 91 3.78 8.47 -6.30
N VAL A 92 3.52 9.56 -5.57
CA VAL A 92 4.24 9.83 -4.30
C VAL A 92 4.05 8.70 -3.29
N PHE A 93 2.84 8.17 -3.17
CA PHE A 93 2.58 7.06 -2.25
C PHE A 93 3.31 5.78 -2.70
N ARG A 94 3.38 5.52 -4.00
CA ARG A 94 4.12 4.40 -4.59
C ARG A 94 5.61 4.52 -4.35
N ASP A 95 6.21 5.68 -4.56
CA ASP A 95 7.64 5.92 -4.31
C ASP A 95 8.00 5.58 -2.85
N ILE A 96 7.12 5.93 -1.91
CA ILE A 96 7.26 5.55 -0.50
C ILE A 96 7.19 4.03 -0.34
N LEU A 97 6.20 3.34 -0.91
CA LEU A 97 6.12 1.88 -0.81
C LEU A 97 7.34 1.19 -1.41
N ASN A 98 7.85 1.66 -2.55
CA ASN A 98 9.05 1.12 -3.19
C ASN A 98 10.29 1.30 -2.30
N SER A 99 10.41 2.44 -1.62
CA SER A 99 11.49 2.65 -0.64
C SER A 99 11.39 1.70 0.55
N LEU A 100 10.16 1.38 0.99
CA LEU A 100 9.90 0.49 2.12
C LEU A 100 10.13 -0.98 1.77
N ALA A 101 9.90 -1.37 0.51
CA ALA A 101 10.05 -2.74 0.01
C ALA A 101 11.48 -3.28 0.13
N GLN A 102 12.48 -2.40 0.31
CA GLN A 102 13.87 -2.80 0.57
C GLN A 102 14.06 -3.44 1.97
N ASP A 103 13.20 -3.09 2.93
CA ASP A 103 13.32 -3.53 4.33
C ASP A 103 12.13 -4.39 4.80
N VAL A 104 10.98 -4.30 4.14
CA VAL A 104 9.70 -4.86 4.60
C VAL A 104 9.00 -5.52 3.43
N GLN A 105 8.47 -6.73 3.64
CA GLN A 105 7.69 -7.41 2.60
C GLN A 105 6.30 -6.80 2.49
N ILE A 106 5.89 -6.35 1.30
CA ILE A 106 4.62 -5.66 1.09
C ILE A 106 3.66 -6.59 0.32
N LEU A 107 2.45 -6.78 0.86
CA LEU A 107 1.34 -7.38 0.14
C LEU A 107 0.27 -6.32 -0.12
N LEU A 108 -0.01 -6.08 -1.40
CA LEU A 108 -0.95 -5.07 -1.86
C LEU A 108 -2.16 -5.74 -2.52
N SER A 109 -3.35 -5.39 -2.06
CA SER A 109 -4.62 -5.64 -2.75
C SER A 109 -4.99 -4.41 -3.58
N THR A 110 -5.29 -4.60 -4.86
CA THR A 110 -5.72 -3.54 -5.79
C THR A 110 -6.62 -4.12 -6.89
N HIS A 111 -7.59 -3.31 -7.32
CA HIS A 111 -8.34 -3.54 -8.57
C HIS A 111 -7.84 -2.63 -9.71
N ASP A 112 -6.95 -1.68 -9.43
CA ASP A 112 -6.29 -0.86 -10.45
C ASP A 112 -5.14 -1.66 -11.06
N ILE A 113 -5.32 -2.07 -12.32
CA ILE A 113 -4.42 -2.98 -13.03
C ILE A 113 -3.35 -2.20 -13.80
N ALA A 114 -3.61 -0.94 -14.14
CA ALA A 114 -2.73 -0.15 -15.00
C ALA A 114 -1.32 0.02 -14.40
N ASP A 115 -1.25 0.07 -13.07
CA ASP A 115 -0.04 0.30 -12.29
C ASP A 115 0.68 -1.03 -11.92
N LEU A 116 0.06 -2.21 -12.10
CA LEU A 116 0.61 -3.52 -11.67
C LEU A 116 1.90 -3.92 -12.40
N ALA A 117 2.03 -3.56 -13.69
CA ALA A 117 3.14 -4.00 -14.53
C ALA A 117 4.49 -3.39 -14.13
N GLU A 118 4.48 -2.22 -13.50
CA GLU A 118 5.70 -1.47 -13.16
C GLU A 118 6.10 -1.65 -11.69
N GLU A 119 5.23 -2.23 -10.86
CA GLU A 119 5.30 -2.08 -9.39
C GLU A 119 5.39 -3.38 -8.61
N ALA A 120 4.92 -4.49 -9.18
CA ALA A 120 4.86 -5.76 -8.47
C ALA A 120 6.02 -6.67 -8.87
N ASP A 121 6.73 -7.24 -7.90
CA ASP A 121 7.64 -8.37 -8.16
C ASP A 121 6.85 -9.63 -8.49
N HIS A 122 5.67 -9.77 -7.88
CA HIS A 122 4.83 -10.96 -7.97
C HIS A 122 3.35 -10.57 -8.02
N VAL A 123 2.60 -11.19 -8.91
CA VAL A 123 1.16 -10.95 -9.12
C VAL A 123 0.38 -12.21 -8.77
N THR A 124 -0.67 -12.05 -7.97
CA THR A 124 -1.67 -13.09 -7.73
C THR A 124 -3.03 -12.58 -8.17
N VAL A 125 -3.67 -13.29 -9.09
CA VAL A 125 -4.99 -12.94 -9.61
C VAL A 125 -6.03 -13.84 -8.96
N LEU A 126 -7.02 -13.23 -8.32
CA LEU A 126 -8.17 -13.91 -7.73
C LEU A 126 -9.43 -13.66 -8.56
N TYR A 127 -10.17 -14.73 -8.86
CA TYR A 127 -11.45 -14.67 -9.55
C TYR A 127 -12.40 -15.74 -9.00
N GLY A 128 -13.64 -15.36 -8.68
CA GLY A 128 -14.64 -16.30 -8.13
C GLY A 128 -14.20 -17.00 -6.83
N GLY A 129 -13.37 -16.36 -6.01
CA GLY A 129 -12.81 -16.97 -4.79
C GLY A 129 -11.67 -17.97 -5.03
N ARG A 130 -11.15 -18.08 -6.26
CA ARG A 130 -10.05 -18.97 -6.63
C ARG A 130 -8.87 -18.17 -7.14
N ILE A 131 -7.66 -18.65 -6.88
CA ILE A 131 -6.45 -18.13 -7.51
C ILE A 131 -6.40 -18.68 -8.94
N VAL A 132 -6.42 -17.78 -9.93
CA VAL A 132 -6.38 -18.12 -11.36
C VAL A 132 -5.00 -17.87 -11.99
N HIS A 133 -4.17 -17.08 -11.30
CA HIS A 133 -2.76 -16.89 -11.66
C HIS A 133 -1.95 -16.56 -10.40
N THR A 134 -0.71 -17.05 -10.34
CA THR A 134 0.28 -16.69 -9.33
C THR A 134 1.67 -16.82 -9.94
N GLY A 135 2.46 -15.76 -9.93
CA GLY A 135 3.84 -15.78 -10.44
C GLY A 135 4.49 -14.41 -10.43
N VAL A 136 5.75 -14.35 -10.87
CA VAL A 136 6.45 -13.07 -11.11
C VAL A 136 5.69 -12.21 -12.12
N ALA A 137 5.80 -10.89 -12.03
CA ALA A 137 5.02 -9.99 -12.90
C ALA A 137 5.21 -10.26 -14.39
N ASP A 138 6.41 -10.63 -14.84
CA ASP A 138 6.66 -11.02 -16.24
C ASP A 138 5.81 -12.23 -16.68
N ALA A 139 5.60 -13.21 -15.80
CA ALA A 139 4.77 -14.38 -16.08
C ALA A 139 3.29 -14.01 -16.16
N PHE A 140 2.85 -13.03 -15.37
CA PHE A 140 1.52 -12.44 -15.52
C PHE A 140 1.40 -11.72 -16.87
N LEU A 141 2.33 -10.83 -17.19
CA LEU A 141 2.35 -10.04 -18.43
C LEU A 141 2.44 -10.89 -19.69
N ALA A 142 3.00 -12.10 -19.62
CA ALA A 142 3.02 -13.06 -20.72
C ALA A 142 1.61 -13.50 -21.19
N HIS A 143 0.55 -13.27 -20.40
CA HIS A 143 -0.84 -13.51 -20.81
C HIS A 143 -1.41 -12.38 -21.67
N THR A 144 -0.66 -11.31 -21.93
CA THR A 144 -1.11 -10.18 -22.75
C THR A 144 -1.35 -10.63 -24.21
N PRO A 145 -2.54 -10.40 -24.79
CA PRO A 145 -2.79 -10.73 -26.18
C PRO A 145 -1.87 -9.96 -27.16
N PRO A 146 -1.44 -10.58 -28.28
CA PRO A 146 -0.69 -9.89 -29.32
C PRO A 146 -1.44 -8.67 -29.84
N GLY A 147 -0.72 -7.56 -30.06
CA GLY A 147 -1.29 -6.30 -30.55
C GLY A 147 -1.90 -5.40 -29.47
N THR A 148 -1.87 -5.80 -28.21
CA THR A 148 -2.23 -4.91 -27.08
C THR A 148 -1.26 -3.73 -27.01
N ALA A 149 -1.79 -2.52 -26.84
CA ALA A 149 -0.97 -1.32 -26.66
C ALA A 149 -0.11 -1.46 -25.38
N SER A 150 1.15 -1.01 -25.42
CA SER A 150 2.11 -1.17 -24.32
C SER A 150 1.55 -0.69 -22.97
N GLY A 151 0.90 0.48 -22.93
CA GLY A 151 0.27 1.01 -21.72
C GLY A 151 -1.04 0.33 -21.30
N ARG A 152 -1.39 -0.81 -21.91
CA ARG A 152 -2.56 -1.63 -21.56
C ARG A 152 -2.22 -3.12 -21.40
N ALA A 153 -0.93 -3.45 -21.30
CA ALA A 153 -0.48 -4.83 -21.25
C ALA A 153 -1.08 -5.57 -20.05
N ALA A 154 -1.02 -4.96 -18.86
CA ALA A 154 -1.58 -5.53 -17.64
C ALA A 154 -3.10 -5.78 -17.75
N GLU A 155 -3.87 -4.82 -18.29
CA GLU A 155 -5.31 -5.01 -18.50
C GLU A 155 -5.60 -6.11 -19.52
N GLY A 156 -4.78 -6.20 -20.57
CA GLY A 156 -4.85 -7.27 -21.57
C GLY A 156 -4.61 -8.65 -20.95
N ALA A 157 -3.53 -8.79 -20.16
CA ALA A 157 -3.21 -10.02 -19.45
C ALA A 157 -4.32 -10.44 -18.48
N TYR A 158 -4.83 -9.49 -17.69
CA TYR A 158 -5.93 -9.73 -16.75
C TYR A 158 -7.20 -10.17 -17.47
N ALA A 159 -7.61 -9.46 -18.54
CA ALA A 159 -8.80 -9.82 -19.30
C ALA A 159 -8.69 -11.21 -19.96
N SER A 160 -7.50 -11.55 -20.47
CA SER A 160 -7.23 -12.87 -21.06
C SER A 160 -7.29 -14.00 -20.04
N LEU A 161 -6.80 -13.74 -18.82
CA LEU A 161 -6.94 -14.70 -17.72
C LEU A 161 -8.42 -14.88 -17.35
N LEU A 162 -9.17 -13.80 -17.18
CA LEU A 162 -10.58 -13.89 -16.79
C LEU A 162 -11.46 -14.58 -17.84
N SER A 163 -11.24 -14.37 -19.13
CA SER A 163 -12.03 -15.05 -20.17
C SER A 163 -11.83 -16.56 -20.16
N THR A 164 -10.63 -17.02 -19.80
CA THR A 164 -10.29 -18.44 -19.70
C THR A 164 -11.02 -19.13 -18.52
N TYR A 165 -11.25 -18.40 -17.42
CA TYR A 165 -11.86 -18.94 -16.20
C TYR A 165 -13.33 -18.54 -15.97
N GLY A 166 -13.85 -17.55 -16.71
CA GLY A 166 -15.23 -17.07 -16.62
C GLY A 166 -16.20 -17.73 -17.60
N SER A 167 -15.76 -18.79 -18.29
CA SER A 167 -16.59 -19.56 -19.25
C SER A 167 -17.25 -20.81 -18.64
N ASP A 168 -17.06 -21.05 -17.33
CA ASP A 168 -17.75 -22.08 -16.53
C ASP A 168 -18.98 -21.51 -15.80
#